data_AF-A0A4R8DFI1-F1
#
_entry.id   AF-A0A4R8DFI1-F1
#
_cell.length_a   1.000
_cell.length_b   1.000
_cell.length_c   1.000
_cell.angle_alpha   90.00
_cell.angle_beta   90.00
_cell.angle_gamma   90.00
#
_symmetry.space_group_name_H-M   'P 1'
#
loop_
_entity.id
_entity.type
_entity.pdbx_description
1 polymer ?
#
loop_
_entity_poly.entity_id
_entity_poly.type
_entity_poly.pdbx_seq_one_letter_code
_entity_poly.pdbx_strand_id
1 'polypeptide(L)'
;MIPIVLFLFTRKRHRGKGLWVIIIYLCYGIATELINSYYNEVFHVIPQFNFNLFDIVEYCLLTYFIYKLMRHKQFRIIILAFSVVFLSVSIFNITRPFFHSHYDSLTNVLESILLIIYAIFYFFEQIRKPDHIFFYAIPEFWVIVAILLYFSGTFFIDLYAQSQLENKAFELQYSLINTAFYILKILLLGVAMIMQSGDKNNNISRIDYSNLDEHLNLNR
;
A
#
# COMPACT_ATOMS: atom_id res chain seq x y z
N MET A 1 -6.55 7.75 -11.76
CA MET A 1 -7.72 7.55 -12.67
C MET A 1 -7.81 6.15 -13.31
N ILE A 2 -6.72 5.49 -13.74
CA ILE A 2 -6.76 4.19 -14.46
C ILE A 2 -7.12 2.93 -13.62
N PRO A 3 -6.80 2.78 -12.31
CA PRO A 3 -6.96 1.48 -11.63
C PRO A 3 -8.42 1.16 -11.22
N ILE A 4 -9.31 2.15 -11.12
CA ILE A 4 -10.72 1.95 -10.71
C ILE A 4 -11.56 1.35 -11.85
N VAL A 5 -11.25 1.69 -13.10
CA VAL A 5 -11.95 1.11 -14.27
C VAL A 5 -11.67 -0.39 -14.36
N LEU A 6 -10.44 -0.82 -14.06
CA LEU A 6 -10.08 -2.23 -13.94
C LEU A 6 -10.75 -2.91 -12.73
N PHE A 7 -10.98 -2.16 -11.64
CA PHE A 7 -11.61 -2.67 -10.43
C PHE A 7 -13.13 -2.89 -10.55
N LEU A 8 -13.86 -1.99 -11.21
CA LEU A 8 -15.30 -2.17 -11.45
C LEU A 8 -15.58 -3.47 -12.24
N PHE A 9 -14.63 -3.90 -13.07
CA PHE A 9 -14.73 -5.14 -13.84
C PHE A 9 -14.40 -6.42 -13.05
N THR A 10 -13.70 -6.33 -11.91
CA THR A 10 -13.15 -7.51 -11.18
C THR A 10 -13.86 -7.82 -9.84
N ARG A 11 -14.89 -7.04 -9.47
CA ARG A 11 -15.68 -7.11 -8.21
C ARG A 11 -16.17 -8.51 -7.80
N LYS A 12 -16.34 -9.45 -8.74
CA LYS A 12 -16.84 -10.82 -8.44
C LYS A 12 -15.77 -11.82 -7.99
N ARG A 13 -14.46 -11.52 -8.07
CA ARG A 13 -13.43 -12.58 -8.07
C ARG A 13 -12.41 -12.59 -6.91
N HIS A 14 -12.31 -11.55 -6.08
CA HIS A 14 -11.20 -11.43 -5.11
C HIS A 14 -11.67 -11.25 -3.66
N ARG A 15 -11.76 -12.37 -2.91
CA ARG A 15 -11.90 -12.41 -1.45
C ARG A 15 -10.57 -12.82 -0.78
N GLY A 16 -9.46 -12.16 -1.13
CA GLY A 16 -8.15 -12.38 -0.49
C GLY A 16 -8.08 -11.83 0.95
N LYS A 17 -7.00 -12.14 1.69
CA LYS A 17 -6.82 -11.89 3.14
C LYS A 17 -6.60 -10.42 3.52
N GLY A 18 -7.30 -9.48 2.89
CA GLY A 18 -7.17 -8.05 3.18
C GLY A 18 -7.16 -7.13 1.97
N LEU A 19 -7.31 -7.65 0.74
CA LEU A 19 -7.32 -6.81 -0.48
C LEU A 19 -8.42 -5.74 -0.48
N TRP A 20 -9.51 -5.92 0.29
CA TRP A 20 -10.51 -4.86 0.49
C TRP A 20 -9.91 -3.56 1.03
N VAL A 21 -8.82 -3.64 1.79
CA VAL A 21 -8.22 -2.47 2.46
C VAL A 21 -7.60 -1.56 1.42
N ILE A 22 -6.98 -2.15 0.40
CA ILE A 22 -6.40 -1.43 -0.74
C ILE A 22 -7.50 -0.76 -1.57
N ILE A 23 -8.66 -1.40 -1.70
CA ILE A 23 -9.82 -0.79 -2.38
C ILE A 23 -10.29 0.45 -1.62
N ILE A 24 -10.43 0.35 -0.29
CA ILE A 24 -10.81 1.50 0.55
C ILE A 24 -9.78 2.62 0.41
N TYR A 25 -8.49 2.29 0.44
CA TYR A 25 -7.40 3.24 0.21
C TYR A 25 -7.51 3.94 -1.16
N LEU A 26 -7.75 3.20 -2.25
CA LEU A 26 -7.92 3.79 -3.58
C LEU A 26 -9.17 4.70 -3.65
N CYS A 27 -10.29 4.28 -3.07
CA CYS A 27 -11.49 5.10 -2.99
C CYS A 27 -11.26 6.40 -2.21
N TYR A 28 -10.53 6.30 -1.09
CA TYR A 28 -10.18 7.45 -0.25
C TYR A 28 -9.24 8.43 -0.97
N GLY A 29 -8.26 7.93 -1.74
CA GLY A 29 -7.41 8.78 -2.58
C GLY A 29 -8.20 9.60 -3.60
N ILE A 30 -9.14 8.98 -4.31
CA ILE A 30 -10.01 9.70 -5.27
C ILE A 30 -10.86 10.74 -4.56
N ALA A 31 -11.46 10.38 -3.42
CA ALA A 31 -12.28 11.31 -2.66
C ALA A 31 -11.46 12.54 -2.26
N THR A 32 -10.22 12.34 -1.84
CA THR A 32 -9.29 13.42 -1.47
C THR A 32 -8.90 14.27 -2.67
N GLU A 33 -8.60 13.66 -3.82
CA GLU A 33 -8.33 14.39 -5.07
C GLU A 33 -9.53 15.24 -5.51
N LEU A 34 -10.76 14.70 -5.44
CA LEU A 34 -11.99 15.43 -5.77
C LEU A 34 -12.25 16.59 -4.82
N ILE A 35 -12.05 16.37 -3.51
CA ILE A 35 -12.19 17.42 -2.49
C ILE A 35 -11.17 18.54 -2.77
N ASN A 36 -9.91 18.20 -3.02
CA ASN A 36 -8.87 19.19 -3.29
C ASN A 36 -9.13 19.96 -4.60
N SER A 37 -9.60 19.29 -5.64
CA SER A 37 -10.02 19.94 -6.89
C SER A 37 -11.14 20.95 -6.65
N TYR A 38 -12.16 20.55 -5.87
CA TYR A 38 -13.28 21.43 -5.53
C TYR A 38 -12.83 22.66 -4.73
N TYR A 39 -11.98 22.48 -3.71
CA TYR A 39 -11.45 23.61 -2.93
C TYR A 39 -10.59 24.55 -3.78
N ASN A 40 -9.79 24.01 -4.70
CA ASN A 40 -8.96 24.82 -5.59
C ASN A 40 -9.81 25.65 -6.57
N GLU A 41 -10.90 25.09 -7.11
CA GLU A 41 -11.81 25.81 -7.99
C GLU A 41 -12.62 26.89 -7.27
N VAL A 42 -13.10 26.62 -6.06
CA VAL A 42 -14.00 27.54 -5.34
C VAL A 42 -13.23 28.61 -4.54
N PHE A 43 -12.14 28.22 -3.88
CA PHE A 43 -11.44 29.08 -2.92
C PHE A 43 -10.02 29.46 -3.36
N HIS A 44 -9.49 28.88 -4.45
CA HIS A 44 -8.09 29.05 -4.88
C HIS A 44 -7.06 28.77 -3.77
N VAL A 45 -7.44 27.95 -2.79
CA VAL A 45 -6.60 27.54 -1.67
C VAL A 45 -6.68 26.02 -1.54
N ILE A 46 -5.53 25.38 -1.41
CA ILE A 46 -5.44 23.96 -1.09
C ILE A 46 -5.18 23.83 0.41
N PRO A 47 -6.14 23.34 1.21
CA PRO A 47 -5.98 23.30 2.65
C PRO A 47 -4.92 22.25 3.06
N GLN A 48 -3.80 22.70 3.61
CA GLN A 48 -2.69 21.85 4.09
C GLN A 48 -3.17 20.74 5.05
N PHE A 49 -4.21 21.01 5.83
CA PHE A 49 -4.83 20.04 6.73
C PHE A 49 -5.30 18.77 6.01
N ASN A 50 -5.80 18.88 4.77
CA ASN A 50 -6.25 17.73 4.01
C ASN A 50 -5.08 16.80 3.64
N PHE A 51 -3.90 17.35 3.34
CA PHE A 51 -2.71 16.53 3.03
C PHE A 51 -2.25 15.75 4.26
N ASN A 52 -2.09 16.42 5.41
CA ASN A 52 -1.66 15.74 6.63
C ASN A 52 -2.66 14.65 7.07
N LEU A 53 -3.97 14.89 6.88
CA LEU A 53 -5.00 13.90 7.17
C LEU A 53 -4.97 12.74 6.17
N PHE A 54 -4.69 13.02 4.90
CA PHE A 54 -4.47 12.00 3.88
C PHE A 54 -3.30 11.08 4.25
N ASP A 55 -2.16 11.62 4.63
CA ASP A 55 -0.95 10.84 4.98
C ASP A 55 -1.21 9.92 6.19
N ILE A 56 -1.89 10.42 7.23
CA ILE A 56 -2.28 9.60 8.39
C ILE A 56 -3.18 8.43 7.98
N VAL A 57 -4.20 8.71 7.14
CA VAL A 57 -5.13 7.67 6.71
C VAL A 57 -4.46 6.67 5.77
N GLU A 58 -3.60 7.13 4.85
CA GLU A 58 -2.78 6.28 3.97
C GLU A 58 -1.92 5.34 4.81
N TYR A 59 -1.13 5.88 5.74
CA TYR A 59 -0.31 5.10 6.66
C TYR A 59 -1.13 4.08 7.44
N CYS A 60 -2.27 4.47 8.02
CA CYS A 60 -3.13 3.57 8.79
C CYS A 60 -3.66 2.41 7.94
N LEU A 61 -4.14 2.69 6.72
CA LEU A 61 -4.68 1.67 5.83
C LEU A 61 -3.61 0.70 5.34
N LEU A 62 -2.46 1.21 4.90
CA LEU A 62 -1.34 0.39 4.43
C LEU A 62 -0.74 -0.44 5.57
N THR A 63 -0.56 0.16 6.74
CA THR A 63 -0.04 -0.56 7.91
C THR A 63 -1.02 -1.62 8.41
N TYR A 64 -2.33 -1.34 8.41
CA TYR A 64 -3.35 -2.32 8.75
C TYR A 64 -3.39 -3.48 7.75
N PHE A 65 -3.21 -3.20 6.46
CA PHE A 65 -3.06 -4.22 5.44
C PHE A 65 -1.85 -5.11 5.76
N ILE A 66 -0.66 -4.54 5.93
CA ILE A 66 0.57 -5.31 6.23
C ILE A 66 0.42 -6.11 7.53
N TYR A 67 -0.18 -5.53 8.58
CA TYR A 67 -0.45 -6.22 9.85
C TYR A 67 -1.27 -7.50 9.66
N LYS A 68 -2.28 -7.49 8.78
CA LYS A 68 -3.07 -8.70 8.45
C LYS A 68 -2.26 -9.76 7.71
N LEU A 69 -1.30 -9.35 6.90
CA LEU A 69 -0.46 -10.27 6.12
C LEU A 69 0.58 -10.99 6.99
N MET A 70 1.06 -10.35 8.06
CA MET A 70 2.06 -10.92 8.97
C MET A 70 1.54 -12.15 9.71
N ARG A 71 2.29 -13.24 9.77
CA ARG A 71 1.93 -14.45 10.56
C ARG A 71 2.62 -14.45 11.92
N HIS A 72 3.87 -14.00 11.98
CA HIS A 72 4.64 -13.91 13.22
C HIS A 72 4.13 -12.81 14.15
N LYS A 73 3.85 -13.17 15.41
CA LYS A 73 3.38 -12.25 16.45
C LYS A 73 4.40 -11.14 16.75
N GLN A 74 5.70 -11.42 16.67
CA GLN A 74 6.76 -10.44 16.93
C GLN A 74 6.67 -9.26 15.95
N PHE A 75 6.56 -9.52 14.65
CA PHE A 75 6.42 -8.44 13.66
C PHE A 75 5.13 -7.65 13.83
N ARG A 76 4.04 -8.30 14.22
CA ARG A 76 2.77 -7.59 14.54
C ARG A 76 2.91 -6.63 15.71
N ILE A 77 3.62 -7.03 16.78
CA ILE A 77 3.87 -6.17 17.95
C ILE A 77 4.76 -4.99 17.55
N ILE A 78 5.81 -5.25 16.76
CA ILE A 78 6.71 -4.20 16.26
C ILE A 78 5.93 -3.17 15.42
N ILE A 79 5.09 -3.63 14.49
CA ILE A 79 4.23 -2.76 13.69
C ILE A 79 3.36 -1.90 14.59
N LEU A 80 2.63 -2.50 15.54
CA LEU A 80 1.76 -1.75 16.45
C LEU A 80 2.51 -0.72 17.29
N ALA A 81 3.68 -1.09 17.85
CA ALA A 81 4.49 -0.19 18.65
C ALA A 81 4.93 1.04 17.85
N PHE A 82 5.45 0.84 16.64
CA PHE A 82 5.87 1.94 15.77
C PHE A 82 4.69 2.75 15.22
N SER A 83 3.52 2.14 14.99
CA SER A 83 2.31 2.88 14.61
C SER A 83 1.83 3.84 15.70
N VAL A 84 1.93 3.44 16.97
CA VAL A 84 1.59 4.35 18.08
C VAL A 84 2.54 5.55 18.11
N VAL A 85 3.84 5.31 17.89
CA VAL A 85 4.85 6.38 17.82
C VAL A 85 4.57 7.32 16.65
N PHE A 86 4.34 6.78 15.45
CA PHE A 86 4.01 7.58 14.27
C PHE A 86 2.77 8.44 14.49
N LEU A 87 1.66 7.84 14.94
CA LEU A 87 0.43 8.58 15.20
C LEU A 87 0.61 9.69 16.24
N SER A 88 1.42 9.44 17.27
CA SER A 88 1.74 10.46 18.28
C SER A 88 2.47 11.66 17.66
N VAL A 89 3.43 11.41 16.76
CA VAL A 89 4.17 12.46 16.04
C VAL A 89 3.25 13.20 15.06
N SER A 90 2.44 12.49 14.27
CA SER A 90 1.56 13.11 13.29
C SER A 90 0.46 13.96 13.92
N ILE A 91 -0.13 13.50 15.04
CA ILE A 91 -1.10 14.30 15.81
C ILE A 91 -0.44 15.55 16.38
N PHE A 92 0.77 15.41 16.93
CA PHE A 92 1.52 16.55 17.45
C PHE A 92 1.80 17.61 16.37
N ASN A 93 2.17 17.18 15.16
CA ASN A 93 2.40 18.06 14.02
C ASN A 93 1.12 18.78 13.58
N ILE A 94 -0.05 18.12 13.57
CA ILE A 94 -1.35 18.77 13.29
C ILE A 94 -1.69 19.84 14.33
N THR A 95 -1.42 19.58 15.60
CA THR A 95 -1.77 20.49 16.71
C THR A 95 -0.88 21.72 16.85
N ARG A 96 0.10 21.92 15.96
CA ARG A 96 0.96 23.12 15.91
C ARG A 96 0.57 24.00 14.73
N PRO A 97 -0.44 24.89 14.86
CA PRO A 97 -0.98 25.65 13.74
C PRO A 97 -0.10 26.86 13.34
N PHE A 98 0.94 27.18 14.12
CA PHE A 98 1.53 28.52 14.11
C PHE A 98 2.94 28.67 13.52
N PHE A 99 3.64 27.58 13.16
CA PHE A 99 5.07 27.71 12.83
C PHE A 99 5.51 27.34 11.41
N HIS A 100 4.74 26.61 10.60
CA HIS A 100 5.19 26.30 9.23
C HIS A 100 4.02 26.27 8.24
N SER A 101 3.93 27.31 7.40
CA SER A 101 3.08 27.32 6.19
C SER A 101 3.62 26.41 5.08
N HIS A 102 4.47 25.44 5.40
CA HIS A 102 5.19 24.62 4.44
C HIS A 102 4.97 23.13 4.73
N TYR A 103 4.90 22.37 3.65
CA TYR A 103 4.79 20.91 3.62
C TYR A 103 5.74 20.24 4.63
N ASP A 104 5.16 19.49 5.57
CA ASP A 104 5.91 18.86 6.66
C ASP A 104 6.53 17.53 6.19
N SER A 105 7.63 17.65 5.45
CA SER A 105 8.37 16.52 4.88
C SER A 105 8.83 15.50 5.92
N LEU A 106 8.95 15.88 7.20
CA LEU A 106 9.42 14.98 8.25
C LEU A 106 8.42 13.84 8.50
N THR A 107 7.11 14.14 8.48
CA THR A 107 6.07 13.13 8.65
C THR A 107 6.13 12.11 7.51
N ASN A 108 6.35 12.57 6.29
CA ASN A 108 6.36 11.73 5.08
C ASN A 108 7.63 10.86 5.01
N VAL A 109 8.77 11.38 5.48
CA VAL A 109 10.00 10.61 5.67
C VAL A 109 9.81 9.50 6.70
N LEU A 110 9.16 9.81 7.84
CA LEU A 110 8.86 8.82 8.88
C LEU A 110 7.88 7.75 8.42
N GLU A 111 6.85 8.13 7.66
CA GLU A 111 5.93 7.18 7.03
C GLU A 111 6.68 6.25 6.08
N SER A 112 7.48 6.83 5.17
CA SER A 112 8.21 6.10 4.15
C SER A 112 9.14 5.06 4.76
N ILE A 113 9.95 5.43 5.76
CA ILE A 113 10.89 4.50 6.40
C ILE A 113 10.16 3.35 7.11
N LEU A 114 9.05 3.62 7.79
CA LEU A 114 8.26 2.60 8.47
C LEU A 114 7.65 1.61 7.48
N LEU A 115 7.04 2.10 6.41
CA LEU A 115 6.42 1.25 5.38
C LEU A 115 7.46 0.43 4.61
N ILE A 116 8.65 0.98 4.35
CA ILE A 116 9.79 0.23 3.79
C ILE A 116 10.20 -0.90 4.73
N ILE A 117 10.39 -0.62 6.03
CA ILE A 117 10.77 -1.65 7.02
C ILE A 117 9.71 -2.75 7.09
N TYR A 118 8.42 -2.39 7.11
CA TYR A 118 7.33 -3.37 7.17
C TYR A 118 7.26 -4.23 5.91
N ALA A 119 7.49 -3.65 4.73
CA ALA A 119 7.58 -4.38 3.47
C ALA A 119 8.77 -5.36 3.46
N ILE A 120 9.93 -4.95 4.00
CA ILE A 120 11.09 -5.84 4.14
C ILE A 120 10.78 -7.00 5.10
N PHE A 121 10.14 -6.74 6.25
CA PHE A 121 9.71 -7.80 7.15
C PHE A 121 8.75 -8.79 6.50
N TYR A 122 7.86 -8.29 5.63
CA TYR A 122 6.96 -9.15 4.88
C TYR A 122 7.76 -10.08 3.95
N PHE A 123 8.68 -9.56 3.15
CA PHE A 123 9.50 -10.37 2.25
C PHE A 123 10.37 -11.38 3.01
N PHE A 124 10.95 -10.96 4.13
CA PHE A 124 11.70 -11.85 5.01
C PHE A 124 10.86 -13.02 5.51
N GLU A 125 9.61 -12.77 5.93
CA GLU A 125 8.68 -13.83 6.35
C GLU A 125 8.28 -14.75 5.20
N GLN A 126 8.12 -14.23 3.97
CA GLN A 126 7.79 -15.05 2.80
C GLN A 126 8.94 -15.96 2.37
N ILE A 127 10.19 -15.48 2.40
CA ILE A 127 11.37 -16.27 2.01
C ILE A 127 11.58 -17.47 2.95
N ARG A 128 11.19 -17.35 4.23
CA ARG A 128 11.34 -18.42 5.22
C ARG A 128 10.26 -19.51 5.12
N LYS A 129 9.32 -19.41 4.19
CA LYS A 129 8.24 -20.42 4.03
C LYS A 129 8.69 -21.55 3.10
N PRO A 130 8.61 -22.81 3.55
CA PRO A 130 8.98 -23.97 2.73
C PRO A 130 7.97 -24.29 1.61
N ASP A 131 6.74 -23.74 1.65
CA ASP A 131 5.59 -24.30 0.92
C ASP A 131 5.15 -23.55 -0.36
N HIS A 132 5.87 -22.53 -0.84
CA HIS A 132 5.39 -21.71 -1.96
C HIS A 132 6.42 -21.59 -3.08
N ILE A 133 6.32 -22.52 -4.04
CA ILE A 133 7.08 -22.51 -5.31
C ILE A 133 6.77 -21.24 -6.13
N PHE A 134 5.67 -20.52 -5.86
CA PHE A 134 5.27 -19.32 -6.60
C PHE A 134 4.67 -18.21 -5.70
N PHE A 135 5.45 -17.65 -4.77
CA PHE A 135 4.99 -16.53 -3.92
C PHE A 135 4.62 -15.27 -4.72
N TYR A 136 5.21 -15.09 -5.91
CA TYR A 136 4.88 -14.00 -6.84
C TYR A 136 3.51 -14.16 -7.50
N ALA A 137 2.89 -15.34 -7.42
CA ALA A 137 1.55 -15.59 -7.97
C ALA A 137 0.43 -15.03 -7.07
N ILE A 138 0.79 -14.56 -5.87
CA ILE A 138 -0.15 -14.12 -4.85
C ILE A 138 -0.37 -12.60 -5.00
N PRO A 139 -1.62 -12.11 -5.05
CA PRO A 139 -1.88 -10.68 -5.24
C PRO A 139 -1.31 -9.81 -4.12
N GLU A 140 -1.28 -10.31 -2.88
CA GLU A 140 -0.65 -9.65 -1.73
C GLU A 140 0.83 -9.30 -1.97
N PHE A 141 1.58 -10.12 -2.72
CA PHE A 141 2.98 -9.85 -3.05
C PHE A 141 3.12 -8.55 -3.85
N TRP A 142 2.30 -8.36 -4.88
CA TRP A 142 2.37 -7.18 -5.75
C TRP A 142 1.94 -5.89 -5.05
N VAL A 143 1.03 -5.98 -4.08
CA VAL A 143 0.70 -4.85 -3.22
C VAL A 143 1.92 -4.42 -2.41
N ILE A 144 2.63 -5.35 -1.79
CA ILE A 144 3.83 -5.01 -1.00
C ILE A 144 4.96 -4.50 -1.89
N VAL A 145 5.13 -5.03 -3.10
CA VAL A 145 6.07 -4.49 -4.08
C VAL A 145 5.71 -3.04 -4.46
N ALA A 146 4.43 -2.75 -4.69
CA ALA A 146 3.97 -1.39 -4.99
C ALA A 146 4.28 -0.41 -3.86
N ILE A 147 4.03 -0.81 -2.61
CA ILE A 147 4.37 -0.03 -1.40
C ILE A 147 5.88 0.19 -1.34
N LEU A 148 6.68 -0.89 -1.36
CA LEU A 148 8.13 -0.78 -1.23
C LEU A 148 8.72 0.13 -2.31
N LEU A 149 8.31 -0.05 -3.56
CA LEU A 149 8.86 0.69 -4.68
C LEU A 149 8.47 2.17 -4.62
N TYR A 150 7.21 2.48 -4.29
CA TYR A 150 6.76 3.87 -4.12
C TYR A 150 7.55 4.58 -3.03
N PHE A 151 7.52 4.06 -1.80
CA PHE A 151 8.11 4.73 -0.65
C PHE A 151 9.64 4.76 -0.74
N SER A 152 10.32 3.71 -1.24
CA SER A 152 11.77 3.77 -1.43
C SER A 152 12.18 4.73 -2.56
N GLY A 153 11.34 4.85 -3.59
CA GLY A 153 11.58 5.74 -4.72
C GLY A 153 11.44 7.22 -4.39
N THR A 154 10.48 7.57 -3.52
CA THR A 154 10.26 8.95 -3.09
C THR A 154 11.01 9.32 -1.81
N PHE A 155 11.44 8.35 -1.01
CA PHE A 155 12.11 8.58 0.29
C PHE A 155 13.20 9.65 0.26
N PHE A 156 14.14 9.56 -0.70
CA PHE A 156 15.24 10.51 -0.76
C PHE A 156 14.77 11.91 -1.15
N ILE A 157 13.79 12.03 -2.05
CA ILE A 157 13.32 13.35 -2.46
C ILE A 157 12.49 14.02 -1.36
N ASP A 158 11.72 13.23 -0.62
CA ASP A 158 11.01 13.68 0.58
C ASP A 158 11.98 14.12 1.68
N LEU A 159 13.10 13.41 1.85
CA LEU A 159 14.16 13.79 2.79
C LEU A 159 14.79 15.15 2.45
N TYR A 160 15.02 15.42 1.16
CA TYR A 160 15.59 16.69 0.72
C TYR A 160 14.59 17.84 0.65
N ALA A 161 13.28 17.55 0.61
CA ALA A 161 12.24 18.54 0.38
C ALA A 161 12.26 19.71 1.36
N GLN A 162 12.54 19.46 2.64
CA GLN A 162 12.60 20.51 3.66
C GLN A 162 13.69 21.55 3.39
N SER A 163 14.80 21.13 2.81
CA SER A 163 15.97 21.98 2.57
C SER A 163 15.87 22.81 1.28
N GLN A 164 14.87 22.55 0.44
CA GLN A 164 14.73 23.12 -0.90
C GLN A 164 13.37 23.82 -1.11
N LEU A 165 12.67 24.18 -0.03
CA LEU A 165 11.31 24.70 -0.06
C LEU A 165 11.11 25.94 -0.96
N GLU A 166 12.14 26.79 -1.12
CA GLU A 166 12.04 28.02 -1.93
C GLU A 166 12.49 27.83 -3.40
N ASN A 167 12.98 26.65 -3.75
CA ASN A 167 13.55 26.38 -5.06
C ASN A 167 12.49 25.85 -6.04
N LYS A 168 11.96 26.74 -6.89
CA LYS A 168 10.96 26.37 -7.92
C LYS A 168 11.40 25.26 -8.86
N ALA A 169 12.70 25.16 -9.17
CA ALA A 169 13.22 24.08 -10.02
C ALA A 169 13.15 22.72 -9.29
N PHE A 170 13.40 22.73 -7.98
CA PHE A 170 13.24 21.54 -7.13
C PHE A 170 11.77 21.13 -7.03
N GLU A 171 10.84 22.07 -6.85
CA GLU A 171 9.39 21.77 -6.79
C GLU A 171 8.90 21.03 -8.05
N LEU A 172 9.33 21.47 -9.24
CA LEU A 172 8.98 20.81 -10.50
C LEU A 172 9.56 19.40 -10.59
N GLN A 173 10.82 19.20 -10.17
CA GLN A 173 11.45 17.88 -10.14
C GLN A 173 10.82 16.96 -9.11
N TYR A 174 10.48 17.49 -7.93
CA TYR A 174 9.74 16.81 -6.87
C TYR A 174 8.43 16.27 -7.39
N SER A 175 7.62 17.15 -8.01
CA SER A 175 6.34 16.79 -8.59
C SER A 175 6.48 15.73 -9.68
N LEU A 176 7.47 15.85 -10.58
CA LEU A 176 7.71 14.89 -11.65
C LEU A 176 8.04 13.49 -11.11
N ILE A 177 8.97 13.40 -10.16
CA ILE A 177 9.43 12.14 -9.59
C ILE A 177 8.32 11.49 -8.75
N ASN A 178 7.66 12.25 -7.88
CA ASN A 178 6.55 11.74 -7.07
C ASN A 178 5.41 11.23 -7.96
N THR A 179 5.06 11.97 -9.03
CA THR A 179 4.05 11.55 -10.01
C THR A 179 4.45 10.26 -10.72
N ALA A 180 5.71 10.12 -11.14
CA ALA A 180 6.20 8.92 -11.81
C ALA A 180 6.09 7.68 -10.90
N PHE A 181 6.54 7.79 -9.65
CA PHE A 181 6.42 6.70 -8.67
C PHE A 181 4.97 6.42 -8.29
N TYR A 182 4.11 7.44 -8.22
CA TYR A 182 2.67 7.26 -7.97
C TYR A 182 1.99 6.49 -9.12
N ILE A 183 2.31 6.80 -10.38
CA ILE A 183 1.81 6.03 -11.53
C ILE A 183 2.27 4.57 -11.43
N LEU A 184 3.53 4.34 -11.08
CA LEU A 184 4.07 3.00 -10.93
C LEU A 184 3.40 2.23 -9.77
N LYS A 185 3.16 2.88 -8.62
CA LYS A 185 2.36 2.36 -7.50
C LYS A 185 1.00 1.88 -8.02
N ILE A 186 0.29 2.75 -8.74
CA ILE A 186 -1.02 2.44 -9.30
C ILE A 186 -0.99 1.25 -10.27
N LEU A 187 0.00 1.18 -11.16
CA LEU A 187 0.11 0.09 -12.13
C LEU A 187 0.33 -1.25 -11.43
N LEU A 188 1.22 -1.30 -10.43
CA LEU A 188 1.50 -2.51 -9.65
C LEU A 188 0.29 -2.93 -8.81
N LEU A 189 -0.45 -1.99 -8.23
CA LEU A 189 -1.72 -2.29 -7.57
C LEU A 189 -2.75 -2.82 -8.58
N GLY A 190 -2.78 -2.30 -9.80
CA GLY A 190 -3.59 -2.84 -10.88
C GLY A 190 -3.26 -4.30 -11.20
N VAL A 191 -1.97 -4.64 -11.30
CA VAL A 191 -1.50 -6.03 -11.48
C VAL A 191 -1.96 -6.90 -10.31
N ALA A 192 -1.79 -6.43 -9.07
CA ALA A 192 -2.23 -7.15 -7.87
C ALA A 192 -3.73 -7.48 -7.92
N MET A 193 -4.56 -6.57 -8.44
CA MET A 193 -6.00 -6.78 -8.55
C MET A 193 -6.40 -7.74 -9.68
N ILE A 194 -5.60 -7.88 -10.73
CA ILE A 194 -5.84 -8.83 -11.83
C ILE A 194 -5.45 -10.25 -11.43
N MET A 195 -4.46 -10.40 -10.54
CA MET A 195 -3.97 -11.71 -10.14
C MET A 195 -4.98 -12.49 -9.32
N GLN A 196 -5.32 -13.68 -9.82
CA GLN A 196 -6.22 -14.60 -9.12
C GLN A 196 -5.55 -15.10 -7.85
N SER A 197 -6.16 -14.82 -6.69
CA SER A 197 -5.86 -15.54 -5.46
C SER A 197 -5.97 -17.03 -5.75
N GLY A 198 -4.89 -17.78 -5.57
CA GLY A 198 -4.70 -19.18 -5.99
C GLY A 198 -5.61 -20.22 -5.32
N ASP A 199 -6.87 -19.90 -5.05
CA ASP A 199 -7.85 -20.79 -4.42
C ASP A 199 -8.47 -21.81 -5.41
N LYS A 200 -8.03 -21.81 -6.68
CA LYS A 200 -8.47 -22.79 -7.67
C LYS A 200 -7.70 -24.13 -7.64
N ASN A 201 -6.63 -24.24 -6.86
CA ASN A 201 -5.82 -25.47 -6.83
C ASN A 201 -6.32 -26.56 -5.86
N ASN A 202 -7.34 -26.28 -5.04
CA ASN A 202 -7.96 -27.29 -4.17
C ASN A 202 -8.98 -28.19 -4.91
N ASN A 203 -9.36 -27.84 -6.13
CA ASN A 203 -10.26 -28.68 -6.93
C ASN A 203 -9.51 -29.58 -7.92
N ILE A 204 -8.31 -29.21 -8.36
CA ILE A 204 -7.52 -30.03 -9.30
C ILE A 204 -6.86 -31.21 -8.57
N SER A 205 -6.41 -30.98 -7.34
CA SER A 205 -5.84 -32.04 -6.48
C SER A 205 -6.87 -33.02 -5.91
N ARG A 206 -8.17 -32.72 -5.99
CA ARG A 206 -9.25 -33.63 -5.59
C ARG A 206 -9.79 -34.51 -6.73
N ILE A 207 -9.55 -34.14 -7.99
CA ILE A 207 -10.12 -34.83 -9.16
C ILE A 207 -9.27 -36.03 -9.62
N ASP A 208 -8.00 -36.14 -9.20
CA ASP A 208 -7.09 -37.15 -9.75
C ASP A 208 -6.85 -38.37 -8.83
N TYR A 209 -6.92 -38.21 -7.51
CA TYR A 209 -6.65 -39.32 -6.58
C TYR A 209 -7.88 -40.20 -6.29
N SER A 210 -9.10 -39.65 -6.35
CA SER A 210 -10.31 -40.43 -6.09
C SER A 210 -10.61 -41.46 -7.20
N ASN A 211 -10.19 -41.17 -8.44
CA ASN A 211 -10.36 -42.08 -9.57
C ASN A 211 -9.26 -43.17 -9.62
N LEU A 212 -8.07 -42.90 -9.07
CA LEU A 212 -6.99 -43.89 -9.04
C LEU A 212 -7.29 -45.03 -8.05
N ASP A 213 -7.88 -44.69 -6.90
CA ASP A 213 -8.24 -45.68 -5.87
C ASP A 213 -9.39 -46.59 -6.31
N GLU A 214 -10.30 -46.10 -7.16
CA GLU A 214 -11.41 -46.88 -7.70
C GLU A 214 -10.92 -47.93 -8.73
N HIS A 215 -9.93 -47.57 -9.55
CA HIS A 215 -9.29 -48.51 -10.49
C HIS A 215 -8.40 -49.56 -9.81
N LEU A 216 -7.80 -49.25 -8.66
CA LEU A 216 -6.98 -50.21 -7.90
C LEU A 216 -7.81 -51.22 -7.09
N ASN A 217 -9.05 -50.87 -6.73
CA ASN A 217 -9.95 -51.75 -5.97
C ASN A 217 -10.79 -52.69 -6.85
N LEU A 218 -10.84 -52.49 -8.17
CA LEU A 218 -11.54 -53.39 -9.11
C LEU A 218 -10.70 -54.59 -9.57
N ASN A 219 -9.41 -54.65 -9.20
CA ASN A 219 -8.48 -55.73 -9.57
C ASN A 219 -8.11 -56.65 -8.38
N ARG A 220 -8.91 -56.67 -7.30
CA ARG A 220 -8.71 -57.54 -6.13
C ARG A 220 -9.85 -58.51 -5.91
#